data_AF-B8IAL6-F1
#
_entry.id   AF-B8IAL6-F1
#
_cell.length_a   1.000
_cell.length_b   1.000
_cell.length_c   1.000
_cell.angle_alpha   90.00
_cell.angle_beta   90.00
_cell.angle_gamma   90.00
#
_symmetry.space_group_name_H-M   'P 1'
#
loop_
_entity.id
_entity.type
_entity.pdbx_description
1 polymer ?
#
loop_
_entity_poly.entity_id
_entity_poly.type
_entity_poly.pdbx_seq_one_letter_code
_entity_poly.pdbx_strand_id
1 'polypeptide(L)'
;MMAALRAERARRAREAEAARIAHDAERIRARCTTLQGFVREAWHVLEPRTSYVHGWHIDAICDHLTAVTRGDINRLLINVPPGSSKSLLASVLWQAWEWGPAALPSLRYLATAFNDIPVKRDTRKVRDLILSDWYRALWPEVQLTRAGETSFANTRTGSREGVPFGSLTSQRGDRLIIDDPHSTKTAESPAERSATTRLFREGAVNRLNDQEQSAIVVIMQRLHEDDISGTILKQNMGYVHLCLPMEFEAERRCVTAIGFRDPRQRDGELLDPKRFPRTTVEQLQNDMGSYAYAGQYQQRPAPREGGLFKRHWFGLVKAPPAGCDWVRGWDLAASEARAGSERVETVVMATRWPVPGGAAQRRWPMPSALSVDLRQRVVSAVAEGASCHQAAARFGVSVASVSRWSRQQEGQGDVTPKPMGGDQRSQRIEAHAELILQTYQAHPQSFLHELCETLQEQGVPVSRSSLSRFFARHRITRKKGRRTQLSRSGRM
;
A
#
# COMPACT_ATOMS: atom_id res chain seq x y z
N MET A 1 29.69 39.78 -18.15
CA MET A 1 30.84 39.09 -17.51
C MET A 1 30.44 37.85 -16.70
N MET A 2 29.50 37.94 -15.75
CA MET A 2 29.09 36.79 -14.91
C MET A 2 28.42 35.62 -15.66
N ALA A 3 27.63 35.91 -16.69
CA ALA A 3 26.99 34.87 -17.53
C ALA A 3 28.02 34.07 -18.34
N ALA A 4 29.02 34.74 -18.92
CA ALA A 4 30.10 34.10 -19.67
C ALA A 4 31.00 33.23 -18.77
N LEU A 5 31.32 33.70 -17.55
CA LEU A 5 32.06 32.92 -16.56
C LEU A 5 31.29 31.68 -16.07
N ARG A 6 29.97 31.78 -15.89
CA ARG A 6 29.11 30.63 -15.57
C ARG A 6 29.06 29.63 -16.72
N ALA A 7 28.92 30.10 -17.96
CA ALA A 7 28.90 29.26 -19.15
C ALA A 7 30.23 28.52 -19.35
N GLU A 8 31.37 29.20 -19.14
CA GLU A 8 32.70 28.62 -19.25
C GLU A 8 32.99 27.60 -18.14
N ARG A 9 32.58 27.88 -16.89
CA ARG A 9 32.66 26.88 -15.80
C ARG A 9 31.81 25.65 -16.08
N ALA A 10 30.60 25.83 -16.61
CA ALA A 10 29.73 24.72 -17.00
C ALA A 10 30.34 23.90 -18.16
N ARG A 11 30.98 24.56 -19.14
CA ARG A 11 31.69 23.88 -20.23
C ARG A 11 32.84 23.03 -19.70
N ARG A 12 33.73 23.60 -18.87
CA ARG A 12 34.86 22.87 -18.27
C ARG A 12 34.41 21.72 -17.38
N ALA A 13 33.32 21.88 -16.63
CA ALA A 13 32.74 20.80 -15.83
C ALA A 13 32.22 19.65 -16.71
N ARG A 14 31.53 19.97 -17.83
CA ARG A 14 31.11 18.97 -18.82
C ARG A 14 32.29 18.25 -19.46
N GLU A 15 33.34 18.98 -19.83
CA GLU A 15 34.55 18.40 -20.42
C GLU A 15 35.31 17.48 -19.46
N ALA A 16 35.44 17.89 -18.20
CA ALA A 16 36.04 17.06 -17.15
C ALA A 16 35.22 15.79 -16.88
N GLU A 17 33.89 15.90 -16.85
CA GLU A 17 33.01 14.75 -16.66
C GLU A 17 33.04 13.82 -17.88
N ALA A 18 33.05 14.36 -19.09
CA ALA A 18 33.22 13.57 -20.31
C ALA A 18 34.58 12.83 -20.33
N ALA A 19 35.66 13.48 -19.88
CA ALA A 19 36.98 12.84 -19.78
C ALA A 19 37.00 11.74 -18.71
N ARG A 20 36.33 11.94 -17.56
CA ARG A 20 36.16 10.92 -16.51
C ARG A 20 35.40 9.72 -17.04
N ILE A 21 34.26 9.97 -17.72
CA ILE A 21 33.44 8.91 -18.30
C ILE A 21 34.20 8.18 -19.39
N ALA A 22 34.98 8.86 -20.23
CA ALA A 22 35.81 8.23 -21.25
C ALA A 22 36.90 7.34 -20.64
N HIS A 23 37.56 7.79 -19.57
CA HIS A 23 38.57 7.01 -18.85
C HIS A 23 37.98 5.74 -18.20
N ASP A 24 36.77 5.86 -17.65
CA ASP A 24 36.07 4.76 -16.99
C ASP A 24 35.10 4.01 -17.91
N ALA A 25 35.06 4.35 -19.20
CA ALA A 25 33.98 3.95 -20.11
C ALA A 25 33.85 2.44 -20.21
N GLU A 26 34.97 1.73 -20.41
CA GLU A 26 35.00 0.28 -20.50
C GLU A 26 34.52 -0.37 -19.21
N ARG A 27 34.92 0.17 -18.05
CA ARG A 27 34.50 -0.34 -16.74
C ARG A 27 33.00 -0.12 -16.50
N ILE A 28 32.47 1.04 -16.88
CA ILE A 28 31.04 1.33 -16.79
C ILE A 28 30.26 0.41 -17.74
N ARG A 29 30.68 0.30 -19.01
CA ARG A 29 30.06 -0.61 -19.99
C ARG A 29 30.07 -2.06 -19.51
N ALA A 30 31.19 -2.52 -18.93
CA ALA A 30 31.30 -3.86 -18.38
C ALA A 30 30.26 -4.13 -17.28
N ARG A 31 29.99 -3.15 -16.40
CA ARG A 31 28.91 -3.26 -15.40
C ARG A 31 27.53 -3.22 -16.03
N CYS A 32 27.35 -2.39 -17.06
CA CYS A 32 26.10 -2.25 -17.80
C CYS A 32 25.74 -3.44 -18.70
N THR A 33 26.60 -4.46 -18.80
CA THR A 33 26.27 -5.74 -19.48
C THR A 33 25.03 -6.41 -18.88
N THR A 34 24.74 -6.15 -17.60
CA THR A 34 23.51 -6.54 -16.92
C THR A 34 22.58 -5.35 -16.76
N LEU A 35 21.26 -5.59 -16.80
CA LEU A 35 20.28 -4.54 -16.55
C LEU A 35 20.42 -3.98 -15.12
N GLN A 36 20.73 -4.81 -14.14
CA GLN A 36 20.99 -4.40 -12.75
C GLN A 36 22.16 -3.42 -12.65
N GLY A 37 23.28 -3.73 -13.32
CA GLY A 37 24.44 -2.87 -13.36
C GLY A 37 24.13 -1.55 -14.07
N PHE A 38 23.39 -1.60 -15.19
CA PHE A 38 22.94 -0.39 -15.87
C PHE A 38 22.02 0.47 -15.00
N VAL A 39 21.07 -0.13 -14.27
CA VAL A 39 20.20 0.59 -13.32
C VAL A 39 21.04 1.33 -12.28
N ARG A 40 22.08 0.70 -11.72
CA ARG A 40 22.98 1.32 -10.74
C ARG A 40 23.75 2.49 -11.34
N GLU A 41 24.34 2.30 -12.51
CA GLU A 41 25.20 3.30 -13.15
C GLU A 41 24.38 4.47 -13.71
N ALA A 42 23.20 4.22 -14.30
CA ALA A 42 22.35 5.26 -14.90
C ALA A 42 21.53 6.07 -13.87
N TRP A 43 21.45 5.63 -12.61
CA TRP A 43 20.56 6.23 -11.60
C TRP A 43 20.80 7.73 -11.39
N HIS A 44 22.07 8.14 -11.35
CA HIS A 44 22.46 9.53 -11.11
C HIS A 44 21.99 10.49 -12.21
N VAL A 45 21.75 10.00 -13.43
CA VAL A 45 21.22 10.81 -14.54
C VAL A 45 19.74 11.11 -14.32
N LEU A 46 18.97 10.11 -13.88
CA LEU A 46 17.52 10.22 -13.72
C LEU A 46 17.12 10.88 -12.40
N GLU A 47 17.85 10.59 -11.33
CA GLU A 47 17.52 11.02 -9.96
C GLU A 47 18.78 11.60 -9.26
N PRO A 48 19.33 12.74 -9.75
CA PRO A 48 20.65 13.26 -9.34
C PRO A 48 20.76 13.66 -7.87
N ARG A 49 19.64 13.92 -7.21
CA ARG A 49 19.58 14.30 -5.78
C ARG A 49 19.24 13.13 -4.87
N THR A 50 18.94 11.96 -5.42
CA THR A 50 18.45 10.81 -4.66
C THR A 50 19.45 9.68 -4.79
N SER A 51 20.07 9.31 -3.68
CA SER A 51 20.97 8.15 -3.65
C SER A 51 20.22 6.88 -4.07
N TYR A 52 20.87 6.05 -4.89
CA TYR A 52 20.33 4.76 -5.26
C TYR A 52 20.32 3.82 -4.05
N VAL A 53 19.13 3.51 -3.55
CA VAL A 53 18.95 2.46 -2.54
C VAL A 53 18.57 1.18 -3.26
N HIS A 54 19.48 0.23 -3.20
CA HIS A 54 19.32 -1.08 -3.81
C HIS A 54 18.58 -2.06 -2.89
N GLY A 55 17.61 -2.77 -3.45
CA GLY A 55 16.92 -3.90 -2.83
C GLY A 55 16.81 -5.08 -3.81
N TRP A 56 16.78 -6.30 -3.28
CA TRP A 56 16.76 -7.54 -4.06
C TRP A 56 15.58 -7.63 -5.04
N HIS A 57 14.46 -6.95 -4.74
CA HIS A 57 13.30 -6.89 -5.63
C HIS A 57 13.61 -6.19 -6.95
N ILE A 58 14.60 -5.29 -6.96
CA ILE A 58 15.10 -4.66 -8.19
C ILE A 58 15.80 -5.70 -9.05
N ASP A 59 16.62 -6.56 -8.45
CA ASP A 59 17.27 -7.67 -9.18
C ASP A 59 16.21 -8.61 -9.75
N ALA A 60 15.22 -9.00 -8.95
CA ALA A 60 14.11 -9.83 -9.40
C ALA A 60 13.39 -9.23 -10.61
N ILE A 61 13.03 -7.94 -10.58
CA ILE A 61 12.39 -7.27 -11.72
C ILE A 61 13.33 -7.23 -12.93
N CYS A 62 14.62 -6.91 -12.72
CA CYS A 62 15.60 -6.85 -13.80
C CYS A 62 15.80 -8.22 -14.46
N ASP A 63 15.89 -9.30 -13.69
CA ASP A 63 16.04 -10.67 -14.22
C ASP A 63 14.86 -11.07 -15.11
N HIS A 64 13.64 -10.72 -14.71
CA HIS A 64 12.46 -11.00 -15.53
C HIS A 64 12.41 -10.14 -16.81
N LEU A 65 12.80 -8.87 -16.73
CA LEU A 65 12.90 -8.01 -17.92
C LEU A 65 14.03 -8.49 -18.85
N THR A 66 15.15 -8.95 -18.31
CA THR A 66 16.24 -9.55 -19.10
C THR A 66 15.80 -10.87 -19.73
N ALA A 67 15.00 -11.71 -19.05
CA ALA A 67 14.41 -12.89 -19.65
C ALA A 67 13.46 -12.54 -20.81
N VAL A 68 12.74 -11.42 -20.72
CA VAL A 68 11.98 -10.88 -21.87
C VAL A 68 12.90 -10.47 -23.01
N THR A 69 14.00 -9.76 -22.72
CA THR A 69 14.98 -9.36 -23.75
C THR A 69 15.59 -10.56 -24.47
N ARG A 70 15.88 -11.64 -23.75
CA ARG A 70 16.44 -12.88 -24.30
C ARG A 70 15.43 -13.70 -25.12
N GLY A 71 14.13 -13.40 -24.98
CA GLY A 71 13.06 -14.18 -25.61
C GLY A 71 12.65 -15.43 -24.83
N ASP A 72 13.17 -15.62 -23.61
CA ASP A 72 12.80 -16.75 -22.73
C ASP A 72 11.32 -16.69 -22.34
N ILE A 73 10.78 -15.48 -22.21
CA ILE A 73 9.38 -15.20 -21.90
C ILE A 73 8.91 -13.97 -22.72
N ASN A 74 7.64 -13.93 -23.13
CA ASN A 74 7.09 -12.79 -23.88
C ASN A 74 5.79 -12.22 -23.28
N ARG A 75 5.30 -12.78 -22.17
CA ARG A 75 4.15 -12.29 -21.40
C ARG A 75 4.55 -12.22 -19.93
N LEU A 76 4.74 -11.01 -19.42
CA LEU A 76 5.23 -10.77 -18.07
C LEU A 76 4.25 -9.89 -17.30
N LEU A 77 3.80 -10.36 -16.14
CA LEU A 77 2.99 -9.60 -15.19
C LEU A 77 3.81 -9.39 -13.91
N ILE A 78 4.00 -8.13 -13.52
CA ILE A 78 4.72 -7.74 -12.31
C ILE A 78 3.74 -7.02 -11.37
N ASN A 79 3.48 -7.62 -10.21
CA ASN A 79 2.79 -6.95 -9.11
C ASN A 79 3.76 -6.61 -7.99
N VAL A 80 3.85 -5.32 -7.67
CA VAL A 80 4.80 -4.77 -6.70
C VAL A 80 4.21 -3.51 -6.06
N PRO A 81 4.52 -3.17 -4.79
CA PRO A 81 3.91 -2.05 -4.10
C PRO A 81 4.33 -0.69 -4.68
N PRO A 82 3.56 0.38 -4.42
CA PRO A 82 3.96 1.74 -4.71
C PRO A 82 5.35 2.06 -4.15
N GLY A 83 6.11 2.91 -4.86
CA GLY A 83 7.44 3.36 -4.43
C GLY A 83 8.59 2.36 -4.63
N SER A 84 8.34 1.20 -5.26
CA SER A 84 9.36 0.18 -5.57
C SER A 84 10.13 0.45 -6.88
N SER A 85 10.18 1.71 -7.33
CA SER A 85 10.81 2.14 -8.59
C SER A 85 10.31 1.46 -9.87
N LYS A 86 9.14 0.80 -9.82
CA LYS A 86 8.55 0.02 -10.92
C LYS A 86 8.58 0.68 -12.31
N SER A 87 8.10 1.92 -12.42
CA SER A 87 8.03 2.67 -13.68
C SER A 87 9.42 2.97 -14.24
N LEU A 88 10.37 3.34 -13.35
CA LEU A 88 11.75 3.59 -13.77
C LEU A 88 12.41 2.32 -14.32
N LEU A 89 12.18 1.17 -13.68
CA LEU A 89 12.79 -0.09 -14.12
C LEU A 89 12.20 -0.56 -15.46
N ALA A 90 10.89 -0.75 -15.54
CA ALA A 90 10.25 -1.35 -16.69
C ALA A 90 10.05 -0.38 -17.87
N SER A 91 9.67 0.87 -17.62
CA SER A 91 9.30 1.83 -18.68
C SER A 91 10.47 2.73 -19.11
N VAL A 92 11.50 2.93 -18.28
CA VAL A 92 12.61 3.87 -18.56
C VAL A 92 13.94 3.18 -18.80
N LEU A 93 14.47 2.52 -17.77
CA LEU A 93 15.84 1.98 -17.77
C LEU A 93 15.97 0.78 -18.69
N TRP A 94 14.97 -0.09 -18.74
CA TRP A 94 15.00 -1.27 -19.60
C TRP A 94 15.11 -0.91 -21.09
N GLN A 95 14.36 0.07 -21.56
CA GLN A 95 14.46 0.51 -22.97
C GLN A 95 15.82 1.07 -23.32
N ALA A 96 16.34 1.97 -22.47
CA ALA A 96 17.67 2.53 -22.69
C ALA A 96 18.74 1.42 -22.66
N TRP A 97 18.60 0.45 -21.76
CA TRP A 97 19.49 -0.69 -21.70
C TRP A 97 19.41 -1.59 -22.95
N GLU A 98 18.20 -1.90 -23.44
CA GLU A 98 18.04 -2.70 -24.65
C GLU A 98 18.67 -2.00 -25.87
N TRP A 99 18.46 -0.69 -26.02
CA TRP A 99 18.98 0.05 -27.17
C TRP A 99 20.50 0.21 -27.18
N GLY A 100 21.11 0.47 -26.02
CA GLY A 100 22.57 0.65 -25.90
C GLY A 100 23.27 -0.63 -25.50
N PRO A 101 23.42 -0.90 -24.18
CA PRO A 101 24.15 -2.06 -23.67
C PRO A 101 23.82 -3.42 -24.29
N ALA A 102 22.54 -3.73 -24.51
CA ALA A 102 22.13 -5.00 -25.11
C ALA A 102 22.23 -5.01 -26.64
N ALA A 103 22.59 -3.89 -27.27
CA ALA A 103 22.76 -3.72 -28.70
C ALA A 103 21.51 -4.07 -29.54
N LEU A 104 20.32 -3.73 -29.04
CA LEU A 104 19.03 -3.90 -29.73
C LEU A 104 18.37 -2.55 -30.09
N PRO A 105 19.06 -1.61 -30.77
CA PRO A 105 18.54 -0.27 -31.02
C PRO A 105 17.38 -0.24 -32.02
N SER A 106 17.08 -1.33 -32.73
CA SER A 106 15.95 -1.39 -33.67
C SER A 106 14.61 -1.65 -33.01
N LEU A 107 14.58 -2.01 -31.72
CA LEU A 107 13.34 -2.34 -31.02
C LEU A 107 12.41 -1.13 -30.89
N ARG A 108 11.13 -1.36 -31.20
CA ARG A 108 10.05 -0.38 -31.14
C ARG A 108 9.22 -0.60 -29.88
N TYR A 109 9.08 0.45 -29.11
CA TYR A 109 8.38 0.45 -27.83
C TYR A 109 7.04 1.15 -27.95
N LEU A 110 5.99 0.48 -27.49
CA LEU A 110 4.69 1.08 -27.25
C LEU A 110 4.47 1.11 -25.73
N ALA A 111 4.60 2.29 -25.14
CA ALA A 111 4.52 2.45 -23.69
C ALA A 111 3.23 3.18 -23.30
N THR A 112 2.51 2.60 -22.35
CA THR A 112 1.20 3.10 -21.95
C THR A 112 1.01 3.06 -20.44
N ALA A 113 0.26 4.03 -19.94
CA ALA A 113 -0.13 4.17 -18.54
C ALA A 113 -1.52 4.79 -18.44
N PHE A 114 -2.10 4.84 -17.25
CA PHE A 114 -3.48 5.28 -17.02
C PHE A 114 -3.88 6.56 -17.78
N ASN A 115 -3.05 7.60 -17.77
CA ASN A 115 -3.31 8.85 -18.49
C ASN A 115 -2.02 9.47 -19.07
N ASP A 116 -2.15 10.64 -19.69
CA ASP A 116 -1.07 11.32 -20.42
C ASP A 116 0.10 11.77 -19.53
N ILE A 117 -0.13 12.07 -18.24
CA ILE A 117 0.89 12.58 -17.32
C ILE A 117 2.05 11.58 -17.10
N PRO A 118 1.82 10.33 -16.60
CA PRO A 118 2.88 9.34 -16.45
C PRO A 118 3.49 8.94 -17.80
N VAL A 119 2.68 8.87 -18.86
CA VAL A 119 3.17 8.56 -20.22
C VAL A 119 4.23 9.58 -20.68
N LYS A 120 3.91 10.88 -20.61
CA LYS A 120 4.85 11.95 -20.95
C LYS A 120 6.06 11.95 -20.03
N ARG A 121 5.84 11.81 -18.72
CA ARG A 121 6.93 11.77 -17.73
C ARG A 121 7.94 10.69 -18.07
N ASP A 122 7.50 9.46 -18.27
CA ASP A 122 8.41 8.32 -18.44
C ASP A 122 9.04 8.31 -19.83
N THR A 123 8.29 8.67 -20.87
CA THR A 123 8.82 8.85 -22.22
C THR A 123 9.91 9.93 -22.26
N ARG A 124 9.66 11.07 -21.61
CA ARG A 124 10.66 12.13 -21.46
C ARG A 124 11.90 11.64 -20.71
N LYS A 125 11.74 10.89 -19.60
CA LYS A 125 12.88 10.33 -18.86
C LYS A 125 13.75 9.41 -19.72
N VAL A 126 13.17 8.56 -20.56
CA VAL A 126 13.95 7.70 -21.48
C VAL A 126 14.73 8.55 -22.47
N ARG A 127 14.05 9.50 -23.11
CA ARG A 127 14.64 10.38 -24.11
C ARG A 127 15.79 11.20 -23.51
N ASP A 128 15.56 11.81 -22.36
CA ASP A 128 16.55 12.66 -21.70
C ASP A 128 17.75 11.85 -21.18
N LEU A 129 17.53 10.59 -20.75
CA LEU A 129 18.62 9.65 -20.46
C LEU A 129 19.44 9.36 -21.72
N ILE A 130 18.82 9.00 -22.84
CA ILE A 130 19.52 8.72 -24.11
C ILE A 130 20.28 9.94 -24.62
N LEU A 131 19.73 11.14 -24.43
CA LEU A 131 20.36 12.40 -24.85
C LEU A 131 21.44 12.89 -23.88
N SER A 132 21.54 12.33 -22.68
CA SER A 132 22.52 12.75 -21.67
C SER A 132 23.95 12.54 -22.17
N ASP A 133 24.86 13.41 -21.72
CA ASP A 133 26.30 13.29 -22.03
C ASP A 133 26.84 11.92 -21.60
N TRP A 134 26.36 11.41 -20.46
CA TRP A 134 26.73 10.09 -19.93
C TRP A 134 26.36 8.94 -20.87
N TYR A 135 25.10 8.89 -21.32
CA TYR A 135 24.66 7.82 -22.21
C TYR A 135 25.31 7.94 -23.59
N ARG A 136 25.42 9.15 -24.14
CA ARG A 136 26.02 9.38 -25.47
C ARG A 136 27.51 9.08 -25.53
N ALA A 137 28.26 9.30 -24.45
CA ALA A 137 29.67 8.92 -24.38
C ALA A 137 29.85 7.38 -24.35
N LEU A 138 28.90 6.67 -23.72
CA LEU A 138 28.97 5.22 -23.56
C LEU A 138 28.35 4.43 -24.71
N TRP A 139 27.34 4.96 -25.40
CA TRP A 139 26.67 4.30 -26.54
C TRP A 139 26.41 5.29 -27.68
N PRO A 140 27.46 5.85 -28.31
CA PRO A 140 27.36 6.89 -29.36
C PRO A 140 26.61 6.43 -30.63
N GLU A 141 26.44 5.12 -30.81
CA GLU A 141 25.68 4.49 -31.89
C GLU A 141 24.16 4.70 -31.78
N VAL A 142 23.63 4.98 -30.59
CA VAL A 142 22.20 5.26 -30.37
C VAL A 142 21.93 6.74 -30.60
N GLN A 143 21.56 7.09 -31.82
CA GLN A 143 21.33 8.48 -32.22
C GLN A 143 19.87 8.73 -32.52
N LEU A 144 19.26 9.74 -31.88
CA LEU A 144 17.86 10.08 -32.11
C LEU A 144 17.70 10.88 -33.41
N THR A 145 16.76 10.47 -34.27
CA THR A 145 16.33 11.21 -35.47
C THR A 145 15.12 12.09 -35.17
N ARG A 146 14.30 11.70 -34.20
CA ARG A 146 13.13 12.44 -33.71
C ARG A 146 13.15 12.40 -32.18
N ALA A 147 12.87 13.53 -31.53
CA ALA A 147 12.96 13.67 -30.07
C ALA A 147 11.72 14.38 -29.46
N GLY A 148 10.51 13.98 -29.89
CA GLY A 148 9.25 14.52 -29.38
C GLY A 148 9.01 14.18 -27.90
N GLU A 149 8.00 14.84 -27.32
CA GLU A 149 7.65 14.67 -25.90
C GLU A 149 6.98 13.32 -25.61
N THR A 150 6.07 12.90 -26.49
CA THR A 150 5.34 11.63 -26.40
C THR A 150 5.87 10.57 -27.36
N SER A 151 6.74 10.94 -28.29
CA SER A 151 7.36 9.97 -29.20
C SER A 151 8.72 10.39 -29.71
N PHE A 152 9.63 9.42 -29.83
CA PHE A 152 10.97 9.62 -30.37
C PHE A 152 11.42 8.38 -31.15
N ALA A 153 12.42 8.55 -32.00
CA ALA A 153 12.96 7.49 -32.84
C ALA A 153 14.46 7.66 -33.03
N ASN A 154 15.15 6.57 -33.32
CA ASN A 154 16.59 6.54 -33.55
C ASN A 154 16.95 6.21 -35.01
N THR A 155 18.23 6.34 -35.34
CA THR A 155 18.79 6.08 -36.68
C THR A 155 18.78 4.61 -37.08
N ARG A 156 18.49 3.70 -36.13
CA ARG A 156 18.42 2.25 -36.32
C ARG A 156 16.99 1.73 -36.39
N THR A 157 16.02 2.61 -36.66
CA THR A 157 14.57 2.33 -36.81
C THR A 157 13.82 1.98 -35.53
N GLY A 158 14.50 1.97 -34.38
CA GLY A 158 13.86 1.86 -33.08
C GLY A 158 13.08 3.13 -32.76
N SER A 159 11.95 2.96 -32.08
CA SER A 159 11.08 4.06 -31.69
C SER A 159 10.51 3.85 -30.30
N ARG A 160 10.03 4.93 -29.70
CA ARG A 160 9.10 4.90 -28.58
C ARG A 160 7.86 5.70 -28.94
N GLU A 161 6.70 5.09 -28.78
CA GLU A 161 5.40 5.74 -28.82
C GLU A 161 4.77 5.66 -27.42
N GLY A 162 4.54 6.82 -26.81
CA GLY A 162 3.86 6.96 -25.54
C GLY A 162 2.40 7.31 -25.75
N VAL A 163 1.48 6.46 -25.28
CA VAL A 163 0.03 6.68 -25.42
C VAL A 163 -0.73 6.38 -24.13
N PRO A 164 -1.72 7.20 -23.73
CA PRO A 164 -2.63 6.86 -22.64
C PRO A 164 -3.34 5.53 -22.90
N PHE A 165 -3.54 4.73 -21.84
CA PHE A 165 -4.08 3.38 -21.98
C PHE A 165 -5.47 3.35 -22.62
N GLY A 166 -6.34 4.27 -22.21
CA GLY A 166 -7.68 4.42 -22.81
C GLY A 166 -7.69 4.84 -24.28
N SER A 167 -6.55 5.23 -24.84
CA SER A 167 -6.42 5.72 -26.23
C SER A 167 -5.57 4.80 -27.11
N LEU A 168 -5.31 3.57 -26.68
CA LEU A 168 -4.50 2.58 -27.39
C LEU A 168 -5.24 2.05 -28.64
N THR A 169 -5.13 2.73 -29.79
CA THR A 169 -5.98 2.46 -30.97
C THR A 169 -5.26 1.98 -32.23
N SER A 170 -4.07 2.48 -32.59
CA SER A 170 -3.45 2.19 -33.90
C SER A 170 -1.97 1.83 -33.87
N GLN A 171 -1.24 2.21 -32.83
CA GLN A 171 0.20 2.00 -32.74
C GLN A 171 0.54 0.53 -32.45
N ARG A 172 1.73 0.10 -32.89
CA ARG A 172 2.29 -1.23 -32.62
C ARG A 172 3.76 -1.14 -32.20
N GLY A 173 4.24 -2.15 -31.49
CA GLY A 173 5.63 -2.26 -31.06
C GLY A 173 6.09 -3.69 -30.80
N ASP A 174 7.39 -3.87 -30.67
CA ASP A 174 8.06 -5.11 -30.27
C ASP A 174 8.00 -5.31 -28.74
N ARG A 175 7.83 -4.20 -28.02
CA ARG A 175 7.61 -4.15 -26.56
C ARG A 175 6.37 -3.33 -26.26
N LEU A 176 5.32 -3.96 -25.75
CA LEU A 176 4.15 -3.28 -25.19
C LEU A 176 4.29 -3.21 -23.67
N ILE A 177 4.48 -2.01 -23.15
CA ILE A 177 4.60 -1.77 -21.70
C ILE A 177 3.31 -1.16 -21.19
N ILE A 178 2.68 -1.81 -20.22
CA ILE A 178 1.46 -1.34 -19.55
C ILE A 178 1.80 -1.06 -18.08
N ASP A 179 2.06 0.20 -17.75
CA ASP A 179 2.42 0.65 -16.39
C ASP A 179 1.24 1.32 -15.70
N ASP A 180 0.74 0.72 -14.61
CA ASP A 180 -0.43 1.20 -13.87
C ASP A 180 -1.59 1.66 -14.78
N PRO A 181 -2.30 0.74 -15.46
CA PRO A 181 -3.37 1.10 -16.41
C PRO A 181 -4.64 1.62 -15.72
N HIS A 182 -4.73 1.54 -14.39
CA HIS A 182 -5.85 2.02 -13.60
C HIS A 182 -5.40 3.14 -12.65
N SER A 183 -6.28 4.09 -12.38
CA SER A 183 -6.17 4.93 -11.19
C SER A 183 -6.96 4.32 -10.04
N THR A 184 -6.74 4.81 -8.82
CA THR A 184 -7.56 4.43 -7.65
C THR A 184 -9.05 4.67 -7.89
N LYS A 185 -9.42 5.81 -8.50
CA LYS A 185 -10.81 6.15 -8.82
C LYS A 185 -11.42 5.23 -9.86
N THR A 186 -10.70 4.97 -10.96
CA THR A 186 -11.22 4.13 -12.04
C THR A 186 -11.26 2.66 -11.67
N ALA A 187 -10.42 2.22 -10.72
CA ALA A 187 -10.52 0.90 -10.13
C ALA A 187 -11.78 0.73 -9.26
N GLU A 188 -12.35 1.79 -8.71
CA GLU A 188 -13.56 1.71 -7.90
C GLU A 188 -14.83 1.65 -8.76
N SER A 189 -14.83 2.27 -9.94
CA SER A 189 -15.96 2.24 -10.88
C SER A 189 -16.04 0.90 -11.62
N PRO A 190 -17.10 0.09 -11.43
CA PRO A 190 -17.24 -1.19 -12.14
C PRO A 190 -17.26 -1.02 -13.66
N ALA A 191 -17.92 0.04 -14.15
CA ALA A 191 -18.02 0.33 -15.57
C ALA A 191 -16.66 0.69 -16.19
N GLU A 192 -15.89 1.58 -15.55
CA GLU A 192 -14.57 1.99 -16.04
C GLU A 192 -13.55 0.86 -15.93
N ARG A 193 -13.58 0.07 -14.85
CA ARG A 193 -12.77 -1.16 -14.76
C ARG A 193 -13.08 -2.12 -15.88
N SER A 194 -14.36 -2.39 -16.14
CA SER A 194 -14.78 -3.32 -17.19
C SER A 194 -14.36 -2.81 -18.57
N ALA A 195 -14.46 -1.51 -18.83
CA ALA A 195 -13.99 -0.92 -20.08
C ALA A 195 -12.46 -1.06 -20.23
N THR A 196 -11.70 -0.83 -19.15
CA THR A 196 -10.23 -0.94 -19.14
C THR A 196 -9.76 -2.38 -19.36
N THR A 197 -10.37 -3.34 -18.66
CA THR A 197 -10.07 -4.77 -18.84
C THR A 197 -10.52 -5.30 -20.19
N ARG A 198 -11.64 -4.82 -20.74
CA ARG A 198 -12.05 -5.12 -22.12
C ARG A 198 -11.02 -4.61 -23.13
N LEU A 199 -10.60 -3.35 -23.01
CA LEU A 199 -9.59 -2.75 -23.88
C LEU A 199 -8.25 -3.50 -23.81
N PHE A 200 -7.85 -3.98 -22.63
CA PHE A 200 -6.69 -4.84 -22.49
C PHE A 200 -6.84 -6.14 -23.31
N ARG A 201 -7.93 -6.87 -23.10
CA ARG A 201 -8.16 -8.19 -23.71
C ARG A 201 -8.32 -8.12 -25.22
N GLU A 202 -9.14 -7.18 -25.70
CA GLU A 202 -9.54 -7.10 -27.11
C GLU A 202 -8.60 -6.20 -27.93
N GLY A 203 -8.01 -5.19 -27.29
CA GLY A 203 -7.22 -4.16 -27.95
C GLY A 203 -5.72 -4.31 -27.79
N ALA A 204 -5.24 -4.41 -26.54
CA ALA A 204 -3.81 -4.30 -26.23
C ALA A 204 -2.99 -5.48 -26.76
N VAL A 205 -3.50 -6.71 -26.68
CA VAL A 205 -2.83 -7.91 -27.19
C VAL A 205 -2.55 -7.82 -28.70
N ASN A 206 -3.40 -7.11 -29.45
CA ASN A 206 -3.26 -6.93 -30.90
C ASN A 206 -2.26 -5.82 -31.31
N ARG A 207 -1.54 -5.23 -30.35
CA ARG A 207 -0.58 -4.14 -30.59
C ARG A 207 0.87 -4.59 -30.72
N LEU A 208 1.09 -5.90 -30.76
CA LEU A 208 2.40 -6.43 -31.05
C LEU A 208 2.70 -6.39 -32.55
N ASN A 209 3.95 -6.16 -32.91
CA ASN A 209 4.44 -6.32 -34.27
C ASN A 209 4.43 -7.80 -34.67
N ASP A 210 4.90 -8.66 -33.76
CA ASP A 210 4.99 -10.11 -33.92
C ASP A 210 4.44 -10.79 -32.65
N GLN A 211 3.44 -11.66 -32.78
CA GLN A 211 2.78 -12.27 -31.61
C GLN A 211 3.67 -13.27 -30.85
N GLU A 212 4.63 -13.89 -31.54
CA GLU A 212 5.54 -14.89 -30.98
C GLU A 212 6.77 -14.23 -30.36
N GLN A 213 7.37 -13.27 -31.06
CA GLN A 213 8.65 -12.66 -30.66
C GLN A 213 8.48 -11.38 -29.83
N SER A 214 7.39 -10.63 -30.04
CA SER A 214 7.16 -9.39 -29.30
C SER A 214 6.57 -9.66 -27.92
N ALA A 215 6.84 -8.76 -26.98
CA ALA A 215 6.51 -8.98 -25.58
C ALA A 215 5.50 -7.96 -25.02
N ILE A 216 4.65 -8.43 -24.11
CA ILE A 216 3.78 -7.60 -23.29
C ILE A 216 4.29 -7.67 -21.85
N VAL A 217 4.63 -6.51 -21.29
CA VAL A 217 5.02 -6.35 -19.89
C VAL A 217 3.99 -5.49 -19.19
N VAL A 218 3.26 -6.09 -18.26
CA VAL A 218 2.34 -5.38 -17.37
C VAL A 218 3.02 -5.22 -16.02
N ILE A 219 3.12 -3.98 -15.53
CA ILE A 219 3.66 -3.70 -14.20
C ILE A 219 2.71 -2.77 -13.45
N MET A 220 2.26 -3.19 -12.28
CA MET A 220 1.31 -2.40 -11.51
C MET A 220 1.23 -2.79 -10.04
N GLN A 221 0.79 -1.86 -9.19
CA GLN A 221 0.20 -2.26 -7.90
C GLN A 221 -1.25 -2.73 -8.10
N ARG A 222 -1.69 -3.72 -7.31
CA ARG A 222 -3.08 -4.19 -7.34
C ARG A 222 -4.04 -3.16 -6.73
N LEU A 223 -5.17 -2.94 -7.39
CA LEU A 223 -6.21 -2.00 -6.92
C LEU A 223 -7.57 -2.68 -6.73
N HIS A 224 -7.86 -3.74 -7.50
CA HIS A 224 -9.12 -4.48 -7.41
C HIS A 224 -8.91 -5.95 -7.81
N GLU A 225 -9.79 -6.84 -7.38
CA GLU A 225 -9.75 -8.25 -7.82
C GLU A 225 -10.05 -8.44 -9.32
N ASP A 226 -10.60 -7.40 -9.97
CA ASP A 226 -10.99 -7.35 -11.38
C ASP A 226 -10.21 -6.27 -12.13
N ASP A 227 -9.05 -5.87 -11.60
CA ASP A 227 -8.10 -5.09 -12.38
C ASP A 227 -7.48 -5.96 -13.49
N ILE A 228 -6.59 -5.38 -14.30
CA ILE A 228 -5.93 -6.10 -15.40
C ILE A 228 -5.15 -7.31 -14.88
N SER A 229 -4.47 -7.18 -13.74
CA SER A 229 -3.77 -8.33 -13.12
C SER A 229 -4.75 -9.42 -12.73
N GLY A 230 -5.87 -9.07 -12.07
CA GLY A 230 -6.94 -10.01 -11.74
C GLY A 230 -7.49 -10.72 -12.97
N THR A 231 -7.67 -10.00 -14.08
CA THR A 231 -8.14 -10.55 -15.35
C THR A 231 -7.14 -11.54 -15.96
N ILE A 232 -5.87 -11.17 -16.02
CA ILE A 232 -4.77 -12.04 -16.52
C ILE A 232 -4.76 -13.37 -15.77
N LEU A 233 -4.86 -13.30 -14.44
CA LEU A 233 -4.81 -14.47 -13.56
C LEU A 233 -6.09 -15.31 -13.64
N LYS A 234 -7.28 -14.69 -13.54
CA LYS A 234 -8.57 -15.41 -13.59
C LYS A 234 -8.79 -16.13 -14.92
N GLN A 235 -8.29 -15.57 -16.02
CA GLN A 235 -8.44 -16.16 -17.36
C GLN A 235 -7.26 -17.01 -17.79
N ASN A 236 -6.25 -17.19 -16.93
CA ASN A 236 -5.04 -17.96 -17.22
C ASN A 236 -4.39 -17.59 -18.57
N MET A 237 -4.13 -16.30 -18.78
CA MET A 237 -3.64 -15.77 -20.07
C MET A 237 -2.16 -16.12 -20.37
N GLY A 238 -1.54 -17.04 -19.63
CA GLY A 238 -0.17 -17.50 -19.86
C GLY A 238 0.95 -16.53 -19.46
N TYR A 239 0.66 -15.52 -18.63
CA TYR A 239 1.67 -14.57 -18.17
C TYR A 239 2.53 -15.18 -17.06
N VAL A 240 3.84 -15.01 -17.16
CA VAL A 240 4.74 -15.23 -16.02
C VAL A 240 4.47 -14.15 -14.98
N HIS A 241 4.12 -14.57 -13.76
CA HIS A 241 3.67 -13.66 -12.70
C HIS A 241 4.72 -13.47 -11.62
N LEU A 242 5.41 -12.33 -11.63
CA LEU A 242 6.25 -11.88 -10.54
C LEU A 242 5.40 -11.07 -9.55
N CYS A 243 5.06 -11.66 -8.40
CA CYS A 243 4.25 -11.03 -7.37
C CYS A 243 5.07 -10.82 -6.09
N LEU A 244 5.40 -9.57 -5.79
CA LEU A 244 6.25 -9.21 -4.65
C LEU A 244 5.46 -8.34 -3.66
N PRO A 245 4.84 -8.90 -2.61
CA PRO A 245 4.13 -8.10 -1.61
C PRO A 245 5.09 -7.35 -0.67
N MET A 246 4.61 -6.24 -0.08
CA MET A 246 5.39 -5.44 0.88
C MET A 246 5.86 -6.27 2.07
N GLU A 247 4.98 -7.09 2.62
CA GLU A 247 5.24 -8.02 3.71
C GLU A 247 5.20 -9.45 3.16
N PHE A 248 6.20 -10.26 3.50
CA PHE A 248 6.29 -11.62 3.01
C PHE A 248 5.23 -12.54 3.64
N GLU A 249 4.72 -13.49 2.86
CA GLU A 249 3.83 -14.56 3.32
C GLU A 249 4.30 -15.89 2.71
N ALA A 250 4.76 -16.81 3.55
CA ALA A 250 5.40 -18.05 3.14
C ALA A 250 4.51 -18.93 2.27
N GLU A 251 3.21 -18.99 2.58
CA GLU A 251 2.20 -19.74 1.81
C GLU A 251 2.02 -19.20 0.38
N ARG A 252 2.38 -17.93 0.14
CA ARG A 252 2.22 -17.24 -1.15
C ARG A 252 3.56 -16.86 -1.75
N ARG A 253 4.63 -17.58 -1.39
CA ARG A 253 5.97 -17.36 -1.91
C ARG A 253 5.95 -17.35 -3.44
N CYS A 254 6.39 -16.25 -4.02
CA CYS A 254 6.47 -16.15 -5.47
C CYS A 254 7.59 -17.04 -6.00
N VAL A 255 7.22 -17.86 -6.98
CA VAL A 255 8.12 -18.61 -7.85
C VAL A 255 7.70 -18.35 -9.29
N THR A 256 8.65 -18.30 -10.22
CA THR A 256 8.35 -18.04 -11.62
C THR A 256 9.06 -19.03 -12.54
N ALA A 257 8.61 -19.10 -13.80
CA ALA A 257 9.11 -20.02 -14.80
C ALA A 257 10.61 -19.82 -15.13
N ILE A 258 11.18 -18.66 -14.83
CA ILE A 258 12.61 -18.38 -15.04
C ILE A 258 13.51 -18.89 -13.89
N GLY A 259 12.95 -19.68 -12.97
CA GLY A 259 13.67 -20.23 -11.82
C GLY A 259 13.80 -19.27 -10.64
N PHE A 260 13.17 -18.09 -10.69
CA PHE A 260 13.14 -17.16 -9.56
C PHE A 260 12.33 -17.74 -8.40
N ARG A 261 12.80 -17.49 -7.17
CA ARG A 261 12.11 -17.78 -5.93
C ARG A 261 12.33 -16.62 -4.96
N ASP A 262 11.25 -16.07 -4.40
CA ASP A 262 11.34 -15.01 -3.40
C ASP A 262 12.28 -15.45 -2.26
N PRO A 263 13.34 -14.68 -1.94
CA PRO A 263 14.38 -15.10 -1.01
C PRO A 263 13.97 -14.98 0.47
N ARG A 264 12.90 -14.25 0.78
CA ARG A 264 12.46 -14.01 2.16
C ARG A 264 12.01 -15.31 2.82
N GLN A 265 12.20 -15.44 4.14
CA GLN A 265 11.97 -16.72 4.82
C GLN A 265 10.82 -16.68 5.82
N ARG A 266 10.69 -15.58 6.57
CA ARG A 266 9.70 -15.45 7.66
C ARG A 266 8.57 -14.52 7.26
N ASP A 267 7.36 -14.88 7.67
CA ASP A 267 6.18 -14.03 7.49
C ASP A 267 6.42 -12.63 8.06
N GLY A 268 5.92 -11.63 7.34
CA GLY A 268 6.12 -10.23 7.67
C GLY A 268 7.45 -9.64 7.19
N GLU A 269 8.41 -10.41 6.66
CA GLU A 269 9.67 -9.84 6.14
C GLU A 269 9.41 -8.79 5.05
N LEU A 270 9.99 -7.59 5.22
CA LEU A 270 9.75 -6.47 4.31
C LEU A 270 10.46 -6.63 2.97
N LEU A 271 9.79 -6.19 1.91
CA LEU A 271 10.31 -6.15 0.55
C LEU A 271 11.55 -5.25 0.45
N ASP A 272 11.47 -4.07 1.07
CA ASP A 272 12.57 -3.11 1.14
C ASP A 272 12.56 -2.38 2.50
N PRO A 273 13.17 -2.96 3.55
CA PRO A 273 13.21 -2.35 4.88
C PRO A 273 14.03 -1.05 4.93
N LYS A 274 14.88 -0.78 3.92
CA LYS A 274 15.69 0.46 3.88
C LYS A 274 14.83 1.64 3.41
N ARG A 275 14.00 1.44 2.39
CA ARG A 275 13.06 2.47 1.89
C ARG A 275 11.78 2.54 2.72
N PHE A 276 11.31 1.39 3.20
CA PHE A 276 10.09 1.26 3.98
C PHE A 276 10.42 0.57 5.31
N PRO A 277 10.94 1.30 6.30
CA PRO A 277 11.10 0.75 7.64
C PRO A 277 9.76 0.25 8.21
N ARG A 278 9.82 -0.70 9.15
CA ARG A 278 8.65 -1.28 9.81
C ARG A 278 7.64 -0.24 10.30
N THR A 279 8.14 0.80 10.97
CA THR A 279 7.33 1.91 11.48
C THR A 279 6.59 2.66 10.38
N THR A 280 7.23 2.87 9.23
CA THR A 280 6.62 3.49 8.05
C THR A 280 5.53 2.61 7.46
N VAL A 281 5.78 1.30 7.37
CA VAL A 281 4.79 0.32 6.85
C VAL A 281 3.55 0.28 7.74
N GLU A 282 3.72 0.22 9.06
CA GLU A 282 2.62 0.26 10.03
C GLU A 282 1.82 1.57 9.92
N GLN A 283 2.50 2.71 9.78
CA GLN A 283 1.85 4.00 9.59
C GLN A 283 1.05 4.04 8.28
N LEU A 284 1.63 3.56 7.17
CA LEU A 284 0.95 3.48 5.88
C LEU A 284 -0.31 2.59 5.95
N GLN A 285 -0.22 1.46 6.65
CA GLN A 285 -1.36 0.57 6.86
C GLN A 285 -2.48 1.25 7.66
N ASN A 286 -2.13 2.01 8.70
CA ASN A 286 -3.09 2.76 9.50
C ASN A 286 -3.76 3.89 8.69
N ASP A 287 -2.97 4.67 7.94
CA ASP A 287 -3.46 5.83 7.19
C ASP A 287 -4.36 5.43 6.00
N MET A 288 -4.02 4.34 5.31
CA MET A 288 -4.78 3.87 4.15
C MET A 288 -5.97 2.98 4.51
N GLY A 289 -5.95 2.39 5.70
CA GLY A 289 -6.87 1.33 6.10
C GLY A 289 -6.51 -0.04 5.51
N SER A 290 -6.91 -1.09 6.21
CA SER A 290 -6.55 -2.48 5.92
C SER A 290 -6.92 -2.94 4.51
N TYR A 291 -8.06 -2.47 3.97
CA TYR A 291 -8.52 -2.82 2.63
C TYR A 291 -7.59 -2.29 1.54
N ALA A 292 -7.29 -0.98 1.55
CA ALA A 292 -6.47 -0.35 0.53
C ALA A 292 -5.01 -0.84 0.61
N TYR A 293 -4.51 -1.06 1.84
CA TYR A 293 -3.21 -1.65 2.06
C TYR A 293 -3.13 -3.09 1.53
N ALA A 294 -4.15 -3.92 1.78
CA ALA A 294 -4.18 -5.30 1.28
C ALA A 294 -4.08 -5.38 -0.25
N GLY A 295 -4.77 -4.49 -0.96
CA GLY A 295 -4.64 -4.35 -2.41
C GLY A 295 -3.27 -3.80 -2.82
N GLN A 296 -2.98 -2.55 -2.46
CA GLN A 296 -1.86 -1.80 -3.02
C GLN A 296 -0.49 -2.30 -2.54
N TYR A 297 -0.38 -2.76 -1.30
CA TYR A 297 0.90 -3.17 -0.70
C TYR A 297 1.03 -4.69 -0.61
N GLN A 298 -0.01 -5.41 -0.19
CA GLN A 298 0.03 -6.89 -0.16
C GLN A 298 -0.33 -7.59 -1.47
N GLN A 299 -0.67 -6.85 -2.52
CA GLN A 299 -1.07 -7.41 -3.82
C GLN A 299 -2.26 -8.40 -3.71
N ARG A 300 -3.08 -8.27 -2.66
CA ARG A 300 -4.26 -9.10 -2.36
C ARG A 300 -5.51 -8.21 -2.27
N PRO A 301 -6.00 -7.68 -3.39
CA PRO A 301 -7.28 -6.98 -3.37
C PRO A 301 -8.40 -7.99 -3.08
N ALA A 302 -9.34 -7.61 -2.23
CA ALA A 302 -10.61 -8.30 -2.01
C ALA A 302 -11.72 -7.37 -2.51
N PRO A 303 -12.95 -7.85 -2.77
CA PRO A 303 -14.06 -6.96 -3.09
C PRO A 303 -14.44 -6.11 -1.87
N ARG A 304 -14.70 -4.80 -2.06
CA ARG A 304 -15.18 -3.90 -0.99
C ARG A 304 -16.44 -4.42 -0.31
N GLU A 305 -17.33 -5.03 -1.09
CA GLU A 305 -18.56 -5.66 -0.60
C GLU A 305 -18.32 -6.85 0.33
N GLY A 306 -17.13 -7.48 0.30
CA GLY A 306 -16.80 -8.58 1.22
C GLY A 306 -16.76 -8.14 2.69
N GLY A 307 -16.66 -6.82 2.95
CA GLY A 307 -16.70 -6.23 4.30
C GLY A 307 -17.91 -5.35 4.59
N LEU A 308 -18.88 -5.22 3.68
CA LEU A 308 -20.06 -4.35 3.82
C LEU A 308 -21.34 -5.17 3.60
N PHE A 309 -22.34 -5.01 4.48
CA PHE A 309 -23.60 -5.76 4.39
C PHE A 309 -24.31 -5.55 3.04
N LYS A 310 -24.74 -6.63 2.38
CA LYS A 310 -25.42 -6.55 1.07
C LYS A 310 -26.93 -6.42 1.23
N ARG A 311 -27.57 -5.59 0.40
CA ARG A 311 -29.02 -5.33 0.47
C ARG A 311 -29.89 -6.58 0.32
N HIS A 312 -29.45 -7.56 -0.49
CA HIS A 312 -30.15 -8.84 -0.67
C HIS A 312 -29.99 -9.82 0.50
N TRP A 313 -29.11 -9.54 1.48
CA TRP A 313 -29.04 -10.34 2.71
C TRP A 313 -30.24 -10.10 3.63
N PHE A 314 -31.01 -9.04 3.40
CA PHE A 314 -32.14 -8.65 4.25
C PHE A 314 -33.46 -8.76 3.50
N GLY A 315 -34.44 -9.43 4.11
CA GLY A 315 -35.82 -9.39 3.66
C GLY A 315 -36.49 -8.07 4.08
N LEU A 316 -37.20 -7.42 3.16
CA LEU A 316 -38.00 -6.24 3.50
C LEU A 316 -39.25 -6.66 4.28
N VAL A 317 -39.35 -6.22 5.53
CA VAL A 317 -40.54 -6.42 6.36
C VAL A 317 -41.29 -5.10 6.52
N LYS A 318 -42.63 -5.13 6.41
CA LYS A 318 -43.49 -3.94 6.56
C LYS A 318 -43.64 -3.50 8.02
N ALA A 319 -43.39 -4.41 8.96
CA ALA A 319 -43.38 -4.16 10.39
C ALA A 319 -42.41 -5.14 11.08
N PRO A 320 -41.77 -4.75 12.19
CA PRO A 320 -40.96 -5.66 12.99
C PRO A 320 -41.86 -6.77 13.61
N PRO A 321 -41.34 -8.00 13.78
CA PRO A 321 -42.08 -9.08 14.42
C PRO A 321 -42.51 -8.74 15.86
N ALA A 322 -43.60 -9.36 16.33
CA ALA A 322 -44.06 -9.19 17.71
C ALA A 322 -43.05 -9.79 18.72
N GLY A 323 -42.84 -9.11 19.85
CA GLY A 323 -41.93 -9.56 20.91
C GLY A 323 -40.44 -9.29 20.65
N CYS A 324 -40.12 -8.33 19.78
CA CYS A 324 -38.76 -7.89 19.53
C CYS A 324 -38.30 -6.83 20.53
N ASP A 325 -37.06 -6.97 21.01
CA ASP A 325 -36.38 -5.93 21.78
C ASP A 325 -35.90 -4.83 20.84
N TRP A 326 -36.17 -3.58 21.21
CA TRP A 326 -35.79 -2.41 20.44
C TRP A 326 -34.47 -1.87 20.95
N VAL A 327 -33.47 -1.83 20.07
CA VAL A 327 -32.18 -1.21 20.35
C VAL A 327 -31.95 -0.07 19.38
N ARG A 328 -31.52 1.09 19.89
CA ARG A 328 -31.19 2.26 19.07
C ARG A 328 -29.69 2.55 19.16
N GLY A 329 -29.02 2.50 18.03
CA GLY A 329 -27.63 2.93 17.87
C GLY A 329 -27.58 4.32 17.22
N TRP A 330 -26.62 5.14 17.64
CA TRP A 330 -26.32 6.42 17.01
C TRP A 330 -24.89 6.39 16.51
N ASP A 331 -24.68 6.73 15.24
CA ASP A 331 -23.36 7.08 14.73
C ASP A 331 -23.15 8.59 14.94
N LEU A 332 -22.17 8.95 15.75
CA LEU A 332 -21.83 10.35 16.05
C LEU A 332 -20.61 10.79 15.22
N ALA A 333 -20.54 10.39 13.96
CA ALA A 333 -19.63 10.99 12.97
C ALA A 333 -20.35 12.12 12.20
N ALA A 334 -20.71 13.19 12.90
CA ALA A 334 -21.13 14.45 12.29
C ALA A 334 -20.21 15.57 12.78
N SER A 335 -19.11 15.78 12.07
CA SER A 335 -18.31 17.00 12.14
C SER A 335 -18.87 18.02 11.15
N GLU A 336 -19.38 19.14 11.71
CA GLU A 336 -19.92 20.36 11.07
C GLU A 336 -21.04 20.23 10.04
N ALA A 337 -22.12 20.97 10.26
CA ALA A 337 -23.28 21.03 9.37
C ALA A 337 -22.90 21.66 8.02
N ARG A 338 -23.04 20.91 6.93
CA ARG A 338 -23.21 21.46 5.58
C ARG A 338 -24.70 21.45 5.24
N ALA A 339 -25.22 22.60 4.81
CA ALA A 339 -26.58 22.69 4.30
C ALA A 339 -26.70 21.89 3.00
N GLY A 340 -27.63 20.93 2.99
CA GLY A 340 -28.03 20.19 1.79
C GLY A 340 -27.43 18.78 1.66
N SER A 341 -28.05 17.80 2.31
CA SER A 341 -28.41 16.52 1.66
C SER A 341 -29.29 15.68 2.58
N GLU A 342 -30.21 14.99 1.93
CA GLU A 342 -31.44 14.40 2.45
C GLU A 342 -31.27 13.06 3.19
N ARG A 343 -32.25 12.80 4.06
CA ARG A 343 -32.68 11.51 4.66
C ARG A 343 -31.61 10.63 5.33
N VAL A 344 -31.63 10.68 6.67
CA VAL A 344 -31.07 9.63 7.53
C VAL A 344 -32.05 8.46 7.57
N GLU A 345 -31.77 7.36 6.86
CA GLU A 345 -32.51 6.10 7.02
C GLU A 345 -32.01 5.37 8.28
N THR A 346 -32.89 5.20 9.27
CA THR A 346 -32.59 4.46 10.50
C THR A 346 -32.75 2.96 10.25
N VAL A 347 -31.68 2.19 10.41
CA VAL A 347 -31.76 0.72 10.42
C VAL A 347 -32.09 0.25 11.84
N VAL A 348 -33.25 -0.36 12.02
CA VAL A 348 -33.62 -1.04 13.28
C VAL A 348 -33.39 -2.55 13.09
N MET A 349 -32.47 -3.13 13.86
CA MET A 349 -32.33 -4.58 13.94
C MET A 349 -33.11 -5.11 15.14
N ALA A 350 -34.00 -6.06 14.87
CA ALA A 350 -34.70 -6.84 15.89
C ALA A 350 -34.10 -8.25 15.93
N THR A 351 -33.59 -8.66 17.08
CA THR A 351 -33.16 -10.06 17.30
C THR A 351 -33.86 -10.61 18.54
N ARG A 352 -34.31 -11.87 18.48
CA ARG A 352 -34.92 -12.58 19.61
C ARG A 352 -33.87 -13.53 20.18
N TRP A 353 -33.42 -13.31 21.41
CA TRP A 353 -32.59 -14.26 22.15
C TRP A 353 -33.23 -14.54 23.51
N PRO A 354 -33.39 -15.79 23.95
CA PRO A 354 -33.93 -16.08 25.27
C PRO A 354 -32.83 -15.88 26.32
N VAL A 355 -33.04 -15.00 27.30
CA VAL A 355 -32.27 -15.03 28.55
C VAL A 355 -33.20 -14.76 29.74
N PRO A 356 -33.22 -15.61 30.78
CA PRO A 356 -33.99 -15.37 32.00
C PRO A 356 -33.28 -14.38 32.94
N GLY A 357 -34.06 -13.43 33.48
CA GLY A 357 -33.93 -12.91 34.85
C GLY A 357 -32.74 -11.99 35.19
N GLY A 358 -33.08 -10.79 35.67
CA GLY A 358 -32.24 -10.03 36.61
C GLY A 358 -31.72 -8.69 36.09
N ALA A 359 -32.38 -7.61 36.51
CA ALA A 359 -31.98 -6.23 36.24
C ALA A 359 -30.64 -5.87 36.91
N ALA A 360 -29.67 -5.39 36.13
CA ALA A 360 -28.57 -4.56 36.62
C ALA A 360 -28.03 -3.66 35.51
N GLN A 361 -28.12 -2.34 35.74
CA GLN A 361 -27.51 -1.25 34.97
C GLN A 361 -26.14 -1.59 34.36
N ARG A 362 -25.95 -1.52 33.04
CA ARG A 362 -24.60 -1.49 32.45
C ARG A 362 -24.42 -0.59 31.23
N ARG A 363 -23.25 0.04 31.24
CA ARG A 363 -22.62 1.06 30.37
C ARG A 363 -22.44 0.61 28.91
N TRP A 364 -22.18 1.59 28.02
CA TRP A 364 -21.81 1.46 26.60
C TRP A 364 -20.94 0.22 26.26
N PRO A 365 -21.18 -0.47 25.11
CA PRO A 365 -20.48 -1.71 24.80
C PRO A 365 -19.05 -1.44 24.30
N MET A 366 -18.10 -2.00 25.04
CA MET A 366 -16.73 -2.26 24.59
C MET A 366 -16.74 -3.34 23.50
N PRO A 367 -15.70 -3.45 22.64
CA PRO A 367 -15.59 -4.55 21.69
C PRO A 367 -15.81 -5.89 22.40
N SER A 368 -16.86 -6.59 22.02
CA SER A 368 -17.27 -7.84 22.66
C SER A 368 -16.42 -8.99 22.14
N ALA A 369 -16.08 -9.90 23.05
CA ALA A 369 -15.47 -11.14 22.65
C ALA A 369 -16.46 -11.96 21.80
N LEU A 370 -15.93 -12.69 20.81
CA LEU A 370 -16.72 -13.65 20.02
C LEU A 370 -17.50 -14.61 20.94
N SER A 371 -18.74 -14.90 20.58
CA SER A 371 -19.71 -15.61 21.42
C SER A 371 -19.21 -16.97 21.89
N VAL A 372 -19.61 -17.38 23.11
CA VAL A 372 -19.26 -18.68 23.69
C VAL A 372 -19.74 -19.82 22.81
N ASP A 373 -20.95 -19.71 22.24
CA ASP A 373 -21.51 -20.69 21.29
C ASP A 373 -20.59 -20.91 20.07
N LEU A 374 -20.10 -19.83 19.45
CA LEU A 374 -19.20 -19.92 18.31
C LEU A 374 -17.88 -20.60 18.71
N ARG A 375 -17.33 -20.25 19.88
CA ARG A 375 -16.10 -20.87 20.38
C ARG A 375 -16.27 -22.35 20.65
N GLN A 376 -17.41 -22.75 21.24
CA GLN A 376 -17.72 -24.13 21.53
C GLN A 376 -17.81 -24.95 20.25
N ARG A 377 -18.53 -24.46 19.23
CA ARG A 377 -18.65 -25.12 17.93
C ARG A 377 -17.32 -25.27 17.20
N VAL A 378 -16.47 -24.25 17.32
CA VAL A 378 -15.11 -24.26 16.75
C VAL A 378 -14.24 -25.31 17.43
N VAL A 379 -14.27 -25.40 18.76
CA VAL A 379 -13.47 -26.38 19.52
C VAL A 379 -14.01 -27.79 19.34
N SER A 380 -15.32 -27.99 19.29
CA SER A 380 -15.94 -29.29 18.97
C SER A 380 -15.50 -29.81 17.59
N ALA A 381 -15.46 -28.94 16.57
CA ALA A 381 -14.99 -29.35 15.25
C ALA A 381 -13.51 -29.78 15.26
N VAL A 382 -12.67 -29.17 16.10
CA VAL A 382 -11.27 -29.59 16.28
C VAL A 382 -11.18 -30.93 17.01
N ALA A 383 -12.00 -31.14 18.04
CA ALA A 383 -12.08 -32.41 18.77
C ALA A 383 -12.59 -33.57 17.89
N GLU A 384 -13.43 -33.28 16.89
CA GLU A 384 -13.92 -34.21 15.87
C GLU A 384 -12.88 -34.52 14.77
N GLY A 385 -11.66 -33.98 14.88
CA GLY A 385 -10.54 -34.29 13.98
C GLY A 385 -10.25 -33.23 12.91
N ALA A 386 -10.94 -32.08 12.91
CA ALA A 386 -10.57 -30.98 12.01
C ALA A 386 -9.29 -30.29 12.47
N SER A 387 -8.40 -29.96 11.54
CA SER A 387 -7.27 -29.07 11.84
C SER A 387 -7.75 -27.68 12.22
N CYS A 388 -6.94 -26.93 12.98
CA CYS A 388 -7.24 -25.53 13.33
C CYS A 388 -7.54 -24.65 12.10
N HIS A 389 -6.92 -24.94 10.94
CA HIS A 389 -7.14 -24.25 9.68
C HIS A 389 -8.50 -24.59 9.05
N GLN A 390 -8.89 -25.87 9.06
CA GLN A 390 -10.20 -26.28 8.56
C GLN A 390 -11.33 -25.70 9.43
N ALA A 391 -11.17 -25.71 10.76
CA ALA A 391 -12.12 -25.09 11.67
C ALA A 391 -12.17 -23.55 11.49
N ALA A 392 -11.03 -22.89 11.32
CA ALA A 392 -10.98 -21.44 11.06
C ALA A 392 -11.75 -21.05 9.79
N ALA A 393 -11.50 -21.77 8.69
CA ALA A 393 -12.18 -21.56 7.42
C ALA A 393 -13.68 -21.86 7.51
N ARG A 394 -14.06 -22.95 8.18
CA ARG A 394 -15.47 -23.38 8.35
C ARG A 394 -16.30 -22.37 9.14
N PHE A 395 -15.72 -21.72 10.15
CA PHE A 395 -16.45 -20.85 11.08
C PHE A 395 -16.13 -19.35 10.91
N GLY A 396 -15.31 -18.97 9.92
CA GLY A 396 -15.00 -17.57 9.63
C GLY A 396 -14.23 -16.86 10.73
N VAL A 397 -13.37 -17.58 11.46
CA VAL A 397 -12.55 -17.04 12.57
C VAL A 397 -11.07 -17.20 12.26
N SER A 398 -10.19 -16.44 12.92
CA SER A 398 -8.75 -16.59 12.73
C SER A 398 -8.22 -17.90 13.33
N VAL A 399 -7.27 -18.55 12.66
CA VAL A 399 -6.59 -19.78 13.12
C VAL A 399 -5.99 -19.60 14.52
N ALA A 400 -5.44 -18.42 14.81
CA ALA A 400 -4.91 -18.08 16.14
C ALA A 400 -5.99 -18.05 17.23
N SER A 401 -7.24 -17.74 16.88
CA SER A 401 -8.37 -17.82 17.82
C SER A 401 -8.80 -19.26 18.05
N VAL A 402 -8.87 -20.07 16.98
CA VAL A 402 -9.13 -21.52 17.08
C VAL A 402 -8.10 -22.22 17.97
N SER A 403 -6.81 -21.94 17.74
CA SER A 403 -5.70 -22.50 18.53
C SER A 403 -5.74 -22.06 19.99
N ARG A 404 -6.11 -20.81 20.29
CA ARG A 404 -6.27 -20.33 21.67
C ARG A 404 -7.43 -20.99 22.37
N TRP A 405 -8.59 -21.11 21.72
CA TRP A 405 -9.77 -21.72 22.32
C TRP A 405 -9.60 -23.23 22.53
N SER A 406 -8.97 -23.93 21.59
CA SER A 406 -8.68 -25.36 21.74
C SER A 406 -7.74 -25.62 22.92
N ARG A 407 -6.65 -24.83 23.05
CA ARG A 407 -5.76 -24.89 24.22
C ARG A 407 -6.45 -24.50 25.53
N GLN A 408 -7.37 -23.53 25.50
CA GLN A 408 -8.13 -23.12 26.67
C GLN A 408 -9.07 -24.24 27.14
N GLN A 409 -9.72 -24.94 26.21
CA GLN A 409 -10.55 -26.11 26.51
C GLN A 409 -9.73 -27.26 27.07
N GLU A 410 -8.58 -27.59 26.47
CA GLU A 410 -7.69 -28.67 26.93
C GLU A 410 -7.12 -28.39 28.34
N GLY A 411 -6.82 -27.13 28.66
CA GLY A 411 -6.22 -26.77 29.95
C GLY A 411 -7.22 -26.43 31.06
N GLN A 412 -8.39 -25.88 30.74
CA GLN A 412 -9.34 -25.29 31.71
C GLN A 412 -10.76 -25.84 31.60
N GLY A 413 -11.05 -26.67 30.59
CA GLY A 413 -12.39 -27.26 30.36
C GLY A 413 -13.45 -26.27 29.89
N ASP A 414 -13.08 -25.03 29.55
CA ASP A 414 -14.00 -23.97 29.15
C ASP A 414 -13.41 -23.07 28.04
N VAL A 415 -14.28 -22.52 27.20
CA VAL A 415 -13.98 -21.58 26.11
C VAL A 415 -14.40 -20.14 26.40
N THR A 416 -14.94 -19.84 27.59
CA THR A 416 -15.40 -18.49 27.93
C THR A 416 -14.30 -17.42 27.79
N PRO A 417 -14.62 -16.24 27.23
CA PRO A 417 -13.67 -15.14 27.14
C PRO A 417 -13.22 -14.64 28.52
N LYS A 418 -11.93 -14.36 28.66
CA LYS A 418 -11.41 -13.60 29.80
C LYS A 418 -12.00 -12.17 29.82
N PRO A 419 -12.16 -11.54 31.00
CA PRO A 419 -12.65 -10.17 31.10
C PRO A 419 -11.83 -9.19 30.24
N MET A 420 -12.48 -8.43 29.35
CA MET A 420 -11.85 -7.42 28.48
C MET A 420 -12.29 -6.01 28.90
N GLY A 421 -11.30 -5.13 29.12
CA GLY A 421 -11.55 -3.74 29.47
C GLY A 421 -11.92 -3.51 30.94
N GLY A 422 -11.65 -2.31 31.41
CA GLY A 422 -11.78 -1.94 32.81
C GLY A 422 -10.54 -1.23 33.32
N ASP A 423 -10.71 -0.64 34.48
CA ASP A 423 -9.71 0.18 35.14
C ASP A 423 -8.58 -0.67 35.72
N GLN A 424 -7.55 -0.93 34.91
CA GLN A 424 -6.45 -1.80 35.32
C GLN A 424 -5.32 -1.07 36.05
N ARG A 425 -5.41 0.26 36.19
CA ARG A 425 -4.32 1.09 36.76
C ARG A 425 -4.78 2.18 37.73
N SER A 426 -6.08 2.39 37.96
CA SER A 426 -6.51 3.44 38.90
C SER A 426 -6.12 3.18 40.33
N GLN A 427 -6.07 1.93 40.77
CA GLN A 427 -5.71 1.60 42.15
C GLN A 427 -4.38 2.24 42.53
N ARG A 428 -3.43 2.35 41.58
CA ARG A 428 -2.14 3.00 41.79
C ARG A 428 -2.25 4.52 41.99
N ILE A 429 -3.15 5.21 41.28
CA ILE A 429 -3.32 6.67 41.47
C ILE A 429 -4.22 6.99 42.67
N GLU A 430 -5.20 6.14 42.98
CA GLU A 430 -6.04 6.27 44.17
C GLU A 430 -5.26 6.05 45.47
N ALA A 431 -4.20 5.23 45.44
CA ALA A 431 -3.29 5.09 46.58
C ALA A 431 -2.63 6.42 47.02
N HIS A 432 -2.59 7.42 46.12
CA HIS A 432 -2.05 8.75 46.39
C HIS A 432 -3.13 9.84 46.40
N ALA A 433 -4.41 9.47 46.53
CA ALA A 433 -5.53 10.40 46.40
C ALA A 433 -5.45 11.59 47.37
N GLU A 434 -5.08 11.34 48.63
CA GLU A 434 -4.97 12.37 49.65
C GLU A 434 -3.91 13.42 49.31
N LEU A 435 -2.72 12.97 48.91
CA LEU A 435 -1.62 13.85 48.48
C LEU A 435 -2.00 14.67 47.24
N ILE A 436 -2.63 14.03 46.24
CA ILE A 436 -3.09 14.71 45.02
C ILE A 436 -4.10 15.82 45.35
N LEU A 437 -5.02 15.56 46.29
CA LEU A 437 -6.03 16.54 46.71
C LEU A 437 -5.42 17.68 47.54
N GLN A 438 -4.49 17.38 48.46
CA GLN A 438 -3.79 18.39 49.25
C GLN A 438 -2.96 19.32 48.35
N THR A 439 -2.16 18.77 47.44
CA THR A 439 -1.35 19.56 46.50
C THR A 439 -2.21 20.41 45.57
N TYR A 440 -3.38 19.92 45.16
CA TYR A 440 -4.35 20.72 44.41
C TYR A 440 -4.99 21.84 45.25
N GLN A 441 -5.34 21.57 46.50
CA GLN A 441 -5.96 22.57 47.40
C GLN A 441 -4.98 23.69 47.79
N ALA A 442 -3.69 23.39 47.92
CA ALA A 442 -2.66 24.40 48.17
C ALA A 442 -2.54 25.40 47.00
N HIS A 443 -2.70 24.93 45.76
CA HIS A 443 -2.58 25.73 44.55
C HIS A 443 -3.71 25.45 43.53
N PRO A 444 -4.96 25.88 43.81
CA PRO A 444 -6.13 25.48 43.02
C PRO A 444 -6.15 26.05 41.59
N GLN A 445 -5.33 27.06 41.31
CA GLN A 445 -5.19 27.68 39.98
C GLN A 445 -4.03 27.13 39.14
N SER A 446 -3.27 26.15 39.63
CA SER A 446 -2.18 25.52 38.86
C SER A 446 -2.70 24.88 37.56
N PHE A 447 -1.84 24.68 36.58
CA PHE A 447 -2.17 23.86 35.41
C PHE A 447 -1.96 22.37 35.71
N LEU A 448 -2.50 21.46 34.88
CA LEU A 448 -2.33 20.01 35.08
C LEU A 448 -0.87 19.56 34.93
N HIS A 449 -0.04 20.26 34.16
CA HIS A 449 1.37 19.92 34.01
C HIS A 449 2.19 20.34 35.24
N GLU A 450 1.98 21.56 35.74
CA GLU A 450 2.58 22.05 36.99
C GLU A 450 2.24 21.13 38.17
N LEU A 451 0.99 20.66 38.25
CA LEU A 451 0.60 19.69 39.27
C LEU A 451 1.28 18.31 39.10
N CYS A 452 1.57 17.88 37.86
CA CYS A 452 2.35 16.66 37.64
C CYS A 452 3.79 16.85 38.12
N GLU A 453 4.40 18.01 37.87
CA GLU A 453 5.76 18.34 38.27
C GLU A 453 5.88 18.36 39.81
N THR A 454 4.97 19.05 40.51
CA THR A 454 4.95 19.07 41.98
C THR A 454 4.74 17.68 42.58
N LEU A 455 3.84 16.86 42.01
CA LEU A 455 3.63 15.49 42.49
C LEU A 455 4.83 14.58 42.20
N GLN A 456 5.54 14.82 41.10
CA GLN A 456 6.79 14.11 40.78
C GLN A 456 7.92 14.48 41.76
N GLU A 457 8.03 15.76 42.14
CA GLU A 457 8.96 16.21 43.20
C GLU A 457 8.62 15.60 44.57
N GLN A 458 7.33 15.35 44.83
CA GLN A 458 6.84 14.64 46.02
C GLN A 458 6.91 13.11 45.89
N GLY A 459 7.58 12.58 44.85
CA GLY A 459 7.84 11.14 44.68
C GLY A 459 6.70 10.33 44.04
N VAL A 460 5.66 10.98 43.51
CA VAL A 460 4.48 10.35 42.90
C VAL A 460 4.40 10.70 41.41
N PRO A 461 5.04 9.91 40.52
CA PRO A 461 5.04 10.19 39.09
C PRO A 461 3.66 9.88 38.48
N VAL A 462 2.93 10.91 38.07
CA VAL A 462 1.61 10.80 37.45
C VAL A 462 1.54 11.53 36.12
N SER A 463 0.82 10.94 35.15
CA SER A 463 0.60 11.59 33.85
C SER A 463 -0.59 12.54 33.87
N ARG A 464 -0.58 13.55 32.99
CA ARG A 464 -1.70 14.50 32.81
C ARG A 464 -3.04 13.79 32.55
N SER A 465 -3.03 12.72 31.75
CA SER A 465 -4.23 11.92 31.45
C SER A 465 -4.72 11.12 32.65
N SER A 466 -3.81 10.68 33.53
CA SER A 466 -4.17 9.99 34.78
C SER A 466 -4.80 10.96 35.78
N LEU A 467 -4.21 12.14 35.98
CA LEU A 467 -4.77 13.20 36.83
C LEU A 467 -6.11 13.72 36.31
N SER A 468 -6.25 13.93 34.99
CA SER A 468 -7.52 14.34 34.39
C SER A 468 -8.66 13.34 34.68
N ARG A 469 -8.38 12.03 34.57
CA ARG A 469 -9.35 10.97 34.91
C ARG A 469 -9.57 10.83 36.42
N PHE A 470 -8.57 11.13 37.25
CA PHE A 470 -8.69 11.20 38.70
C PHE A 470 -9.66 12.32 39.12
N PHE A 471 -9.43 13.56 38.65
CA PHE A 471 -10.33 14.68 38.96
C PHE A 471 -11.76 14.46 38.43
N ALA A 472 -11.91 13.86 37.25
CA ALA A 472 -13.21 13.47 36.72
C ALA A 472 -13.93 12.45 37.63
N ARG A 473 -13.21 11.47 38.18
CA ARG A 473 -13.78 10.48 39.14
C ARG A 473 -14.15 11.11 40.48
N HIS A 474 -13.33 12.02 40.98
CA HIS A 474 -13.59 12.79 42.21
C HIS A 474 -14.56 13.97 42.01
N ARG A 475 -15.12 14.13 40.80
CA ARG A 475 -16.07 15.20 40.41
C ARG A 475 -15.55 16.62 40.69
N ILE A 476 -14.23 16.82 40.60
CA ILE A 476 -13.60 18.12 40.81
C ILE A 476 -13.52 18.86 39.48
N THR A 477 -14.26 19.96 39.37
CA THR A 477 -14.15 20.91 38.25
C THR A 477 -13.13 21.99 38.59
N ARG A 478 -12.03 22.06 37.83
CA ARG A 478 -10.97 23.06 38.07
C ARG A 478 -11.49 24.45 37.68
N LYS A 479 -11.38 25.43 38.60
CA LYS A 479 -11.73 26.83 38.33
C LYS A 479 -10.79 27.42 37.27
N LYS A 480 -11.36 28.03 36.22
CA LYS A 480 -10.60 28.82 35.23
C LYS A 480 -10.29 30.20 35.82
N GLY A 481 -9.00 30.55 35.94
CA GLY A 481 -8.54 31.85 36.45
C GLY A 481 -8.12 32.82 35.33
N ARG A 482 -7.78 34.07 35.67
CA ARG A 482 -7.34 35.15 34.75
C ARG A 482 -6.09 34.82 33.91
N ARG A 483 -5.34 33.75 34.24
CA ARG A 483 -4.17 33.26 33.48
C ARG A 483 -4.48 32.11 32.52
N THR A 484 -5.73 31.66 32.43
CA THR A 484 -6.15 30.61 31.49
C THR A 484 -6.29 31.22 30.09
N GLN A 485 -5.53 30.75 29.09
CA GLN A 485 -5.73 31.21 27.71
C GLN A 485 -7.17 30.97 27.27
N LEU A 486 -7.82 32.02 26.74
CA LEU A 486 -9.13 31.92 26.09
C LEU A 486 -9.06 30.94 24.91
N SER A 487 -10.11 30.15 24.73
CA SER A 487 -10.27 29.31 23.54
C SER A 487 -10.28 30.19 22.28
N ARG A 488 -9.85 29.63 21.13
CA ARG A 488 -9.78 30.35 19.84
C ARG A 488 -11.10 31.04 19.41
N SER A 489 -12.23 30.62 19.95
CA SER A 489 -13.56 31.23 19.75
C SER A 489 -13.83 32.51 20.54
N GLY A 490 -12.92 32.94 21.44
CA GLY A 490 -13.06 34.16 22.24
C GLY A 490 -12.01 35.23 21.94
N ARG A 491 -11.24 35.09 20.84
CA ARG A 491 -10.42 36.18 20.29
C ARG A 491 -11.18 36.79 19.13
N MET A 492 -12.11 37.67 19.43
CA MET A 492 -12.67 38.60 18.47
C MET A 492 -12.18 39.99 18.82
#